data_AF-A0A9C8ZF07-F1
#
_entry.id   AF-A0A9C8ZF07-F1
#
_cell.length_a   1.000
_cell.length_b   1.000
_cell.length_c   1.000
_cell.angle_alpha   90.00
_cell.angle_beta   90.00
_cell.angle_gamma   90.00
#
_symmetry.space_group_name_H-M   'P 1'
#
loop_
_entity.id
_entity.type
_entity.pdbx_description
1 polymer ?
#
loop_
_entity_poly.entity_id
_entity_poly.type
_entity_poly.pdbx_seq_one_letter_code
_entity_poly.pdbx_strand_id
1 'polypeptide(L)'
;MADFFNSLEDGWTIYLWLVAGAMIVMAAVYMVRWAAKNDQFDEDIKYVVFDENDREKMTPEEFKKAMEVNKEQEALREEYLEREYLEKEAARKS
;
A
#
# COMPACT_ATOMS: atom_id res chain seq x y z
N MET A 1 2.78 36.28 -23.57
CA MET A 1 2.65 34.81 -23.50
C MET A 1 2.51 34.19 -24.89
N ALA A 2 1.59 34.65 -25.73
CA ALA A 2 1.46 34.14 -27.11
C ALA A 2 2.76 34.25 -27.93
N ASP A 3 3.48 35.37 -27.84
CA ASP A 3 4.77 35.55 -28.55
C ASP A 3 5.89 34.63 -28.05
N PHE A 4 5.84 34.24 -26.77
CA PHE A 4 6.80 33.30 -26.18
C PHE A 4 6.57 31.89 -26.72
N PHE A 5 5.32 31.44 -26.78
CA PHE A 5 4.98 30.14 -27.36
C PHE A 5 5.21 30.06 -28.87
N ASN A 6 5.08 31.19 -29.60
CA ASN A 6 5.40 31.29 -31.03
C ASN A 6 6.91 31.35 -31.31
N SER A 7 7.75 31.68 -30.31
CA SER A 7 9.21 31.66 -30.43
C SER A 7 9.83 30.28 -30.18
N LEU A 8 9.06 29.34 -29.63
CA LEU A 8 9.49 27.98 -29.43
C LEU A 8 9.36 27.23 -30.76
N GLU A 9 10.47 26.64 -31.22
CA GLU A 9 10.53 25.84 -32.44
C GLU A 9 9.45 24.74 -32.42
N ASP A 10 8.85 24.48 -33.58
CA ASP A 10 7.73 23.56 -33.71
C ASP A 10 8.16 22.16 -33.22
N GLY A 11 7.48 21.64 -32.18
CA GLY A 11 7.85 20.40 -31.51
C GLY A 11 8.20 20.53 -30.01
N TRP A 12 8.24 21.73 -29.42
CA TRP A 12 8.54 21.88 -27.99
C TRP A 12 7.57 21.15 -27.04
N THR A 13 6.34 20.90 -27.50
CA THR A 13 5.30 20.18 -26.76
C THR A 13 5.72 18.74 -26.43
N ILE A 14 6.59 18.11 -27.23
CA ILE A 14 7.09 16.76 -26.94
C ILE A 14 7.89 16.72 -25.63
N TYR A 15 8.65 17.78 -25.34
CA TYR A 15 9.43 17.84 -24.11
C TYR A 15 8.53 17.97 -22.88
N LEU A 16 7.41 18.69 -22.97
CA LEU A 16 6.40 18.70 -21.91
C LEU A 16 5.82 17.32 -21.67
N TRP A 17 5.47 16.59 -22.74
CA TRP A 17 4.95 15.23 -22.62
C TRP A 17 5.97 14.27 -22.02
N LEU A 18 7.25 14.41 -22.35
CA LEU A 18 8.33 13.62 -21.76
C LEU A 18 8.47 13.90 -20.25
N VAL A 19 8.45 15.17 -19.84
CA VAL A 19 8.51 15.54 -18.41
C VAL A 19 7.27 15.03 -17.67
N ALA A 20 6.08 15.20 -18.25
CA ALA A 20 4.83 14.70 -17.67
C ALA A 20 4.89 13.17 -17.50
N GLY A 21 5.33 12.44 -18.52
CA GLY A 21 5.51 10.99 -18.47
C GLY A 21 6.50 10.57 -17.38
N ALA A 22 7.65 11.24 -17.29
CA ALA A 22 8.64 10.97 -16.24
C ALA A 22 8.08 11.23 -14.84
N MET A 23 7.31 12.30 -14.65
CA MET A 23 6.65 12.61 -13.38
C MET A 23 5.62 11.56 -12.98
N ILE A 24 4.85 11.03 -13.94
CA ILE A 24 3.88 9.95 -13.69
C ILE A 24 4.62 8.68 -13.21
N VAL A 25 5.71 8.30 -13.87
CA VAL A 25 6.52 7.14 -13.46
C VAL A 25 7.09 7.34 -12.06
N MET A 26 7.66 8.51 -11.76
CA MET A 26 8.17 8.82 -10.42
C MET A 26 7.08 8.77 -9.35
N ALA A 27 5.89 9.33 -9.64
CA ALA A 27 4.76 9.28 -8.74
C ALA A 27 4.30 7.83 -8.49
N ALA A 28 4.22 6.99 -9.53
CA ALA A 28 3.87 5.59 -9.39
C ALA A 28 4.86 4.83 -8.50
N VAL A 29 6.17 5.00 -8.72
CA VAL A 29 7.22 4.38 -7.89
C VAL A 29 7.13 4.84 -6.44
N TYR A 30 6.92 6.15 -6.22
CA TYR A 30 6.73 6.70 -4.88
C TYR A 30 5.53 6.08 -4.17
N MET A 31 4.38 6.00 -4.85
CA MET A 31 3.15 5.43 -4.30
C MET A 31 3.29 3.95 -4.00
N VAL A 32 3.92 3.16 -4.88
CA VAL A 32 4.20 1.74 -4.63
C VAL A 32 5.11 1.57 -3.42
N ARG A 33 6.17 2.39 -3.31
CA ARG A 33 7.08 2.36 -2.16
C ARG A 33 6.38 2.78 -0.86
N TRP A 34 5.47 3.74 -0.91
CA TRP A 34 4.66 4.13 0.23
C TRP A 34 3.68 3.02 0.63
N ALA A 35 2.97 2.43 -0.33
CA ALA A 35 2.02 1.33 -0.09
C ALA A 35 2.73 0.10 0.51
N ALA A 36 3.92 -0.24 0.01
CA ALA A 36 4.75 -1.32 0.55
C ALA A 36 5.25 -1.06 1.99
N LYS A 37 5.26 0.20 2.45
CA LYS A 37 5.65 0.56 3.84
C LYS A 37 4.47 0.71 4.80
N ASN A 38 3.25 0.76 4.27
CA ASN A 38 2.02 0.93 5.05
C ASN A 38 1.11 -0.30 4.86
N ASP A 39 1.70 -1.46 4.60
CA ASP A 39 1.03 -2.77 4.56
C ASP A 39 -0.19 -2.83 3.63
N GLN A 40 -0.21 -2.01 2.56
CA GLN A 40 -1.29 -1.99 1.56
C GLN A 40 -1.25 -3.19 0.61
N PHE A 41 -0.06 -3.78 0.43
CA PHE A 41 0.12 -5.01 -0.34
C PHE A 41 0.19 -6.19 0.62
N ASP A 42 -0.95 -6.53 1.21
CA ASP A 42 -1.07 -7.72 2.03
C ASP A 42 -1.23 -8.96 1.11
N GLU A 43 -0.10 -9.55 0.72
CA GLU A 43 -0.07 -10.80 -0.06
C GLU A 43 -0.75 -11.98 0.69
N ASP A 44 -1.01 -11.80 1.97
CA ASP A 44 -1.59 -12.78 2.86
C ASP A 44 -3.12 -12.62 3.03
N ILE A 45 -3.76 -11.66 2.34
CA ILE A 45 -5.23 -11.56 2.28
C ILE A 45 -5.91 -12.85 1.84
N LYS A 46 -5.21 -13.67 1.04
CA LYS A 46 -5.69 -14.99 0.61
C LYS A 46 -5.80 -15.98 1.76
N TYR A 47 -5.05 -15.79 2.84
CA TYR A 47 -5.04 -16.65 4.03
C TYR A 47 -5.94 -16.12 5.16
N VAL A 48 -6.20 -14.79 5.19
CA VAL A 48 -7.12 -14.15 6.15
C VAL A 48 -8.56 -14.67 6.03
N VAL A 49 -8.94 -15.24 4.88
CA VAL A 49 -10.29 -15.82 4.67
C VAL A 49 -10.41 -17.23 5.26
N PHE A 50 -9.30 -17.93 5.50
CA PHE A 50 -9.32 -19.32 5.95
C PHE A 50 -9.23 -19.44 7.46
N ASP A 51 -10.09 -20.27 8.02
CA ASP A 51 -10.13 -20.57 9.44
C ASP A 51 -9.69 -22.02 9.74
N GLU A 52 -9.62 -22.38 11.02
CA GLU A 52 -9.21 -23.73 11.45
C GLU A 52 -10.08 -24.86 10.86
N ASN A 53 -11.32 -24.55 10.44
CA ASN A 53 -12.24 -25.52 9.85
C ASN A 53 -11.95 -25.78 8.35
N ASP A 54 -11.14 -24.94 7.70
CA ASP A 54 -10.77 -25.09 6.29
C ASP A 54 -9.58 -26.04 6.06
N ARG A 55 -9.14 -26.77 7.10
CA ARG A 55 -8.03 -27.73 7.04
C ARG A 55 -8.13 -28.74 5.89
N GLU A 56 -9.34 -29.20 5.57
CA GLU A 56 -9.55 -30.18 4.49
C GLU A 56 -9.50 -29.58 3.08
N LYS A 57 -9.51 -28.24 2.95
CA LYS A 57 -9.53 -27.53 1.66
C LYS A 57 -8.13 -27.16 1.15
N MET A 58 -7.09 -27.48 1.90
CA MET A 58 -5.72 -27.08 1.60
C MET A 58 -4.73 -28.18 1.99
N THR A 59 -3.53 -28.11 1.42
CA THR A 59 -2.46 -29.03 1.81
C THR A 59 -1.97 -28.74 3.24
N PRO A 60 -1.39 -29.72 3.96
CA PRO A 60 -0.86 -29.50 5.31
C PRO A 60 0.18 -28.36 5.40
N GLU A 61 0.94 -28.13 4.34
CA GLU A 61 1.93 -27.04 4.25
C GLU A 61 1.24 -25.67 4.12
N GLU A 62 0.20 -25.57 3.30
CA GLU A 62 -0.60 -24.35 3.16
C GLU A 62 -1.38 -24.03 4.44
N PHE A 63 -1.91 -25.04 5.12
CA PHE A 63 -2.60 -24.86 6.41
C PHE A 63 -1.66 -24.31 7.48
N LYS A 64 -0.45 -24.85 7.55
CA LYS A 64 0.56 -24.34 8.48
C LYS A 64 0.87 -22.87 8.21
N LYS A 65 1.07 -22.50 6.93
CA LYS A 65 1.33 -21.12 6.53
C LYS A 65 0.14 -20.21 6.84
N ALA A 66 -1.09 -20.65 6.60
CA ALA A 66 -2.29 -19.88 6.91
C ALA A 66 -2.43 -19.57 8.41
N MET A 67 -2.12 -20.55 9.27
CA MET A 67 -2.14 -20.35 10.73
C MET A 67 -1.02 -19.41 11.21
N GLU A 68 0.18 -19.49 10.62
CA GLU A 68 1.29 -18.57 10.92
C GLU A 68 0.90 -17.12 10.56
N VAL A 69 0.36 -16.92 9.36
CA VAL A 69 -0.15 -15.63 8.89
C VAL A 69 -1.26 -15.08 9.79
N ASN A 70 -2.27 -15.89 10.12
CA ASN A 70 -3.39 -15.45 10.94
C ASN A 70 -2.92 -14.95 12.31
N LYS A 71 -1.92 -15.62 12.90
CA LYS A 71 -1.31 -15.20 14.16
C LYS A 71 -0.55 -13.87 14.05
N GLU A 72 0.18 -13.66 12.96
CA GLU A 72 0.89 -12.39 12.71
C GLU A 72 -0.11 -11.23 12.52
N GLN A 73 -1.19 -11.47 11.77
CA GLN A 73 -2.26 -10.51 11.55
C GLN A 73 -3.02 -10.15 12.83
N GLU A 74 -3.31 -11.14 13.69
CA GLU A 74 -3.90 -10.89 15.01
C GLU A 74 -2.99 -10.03 15.88
N ALA A 75 -1.68 -10.30 15.92
CA ALA A 75 -0.72 -9.51 16.68
C ALA A 75 -0.63 -8.06 16.18
N LEU A 76 -0.55 -7.85 14.86
CA LEU A 76 -0.56 -6.52 14.25
C LEU A 76 -1.85 -5.75 14.59
N ARG A 77 -2.98 -6.45 14.59
CA ARG A 77 -4.27 -5.86 14.97
C ARG A 77 -4.30 -5.44 16.43
N GLU A 78 -3.77 -6.25 17.35
CA GLU A 78 -3.66 -5.89 18.76
C GLU A 78 -2.80 -4.63 18.97
N GLU A 79 -1.62 -4.57 18.35
CA GLU A 79 -0.74 -3.39 18.42
C GLU A 79 -1.42 -2.12 17.89
N TYR A 80 -2.14 -2.22 16.77
CA TYR A 80 -2.88 -1.10 16.19
C TYR A 80 -4.00 -0.62 17.12
N LEU A 81 -4.80 -1.54 17.68
CA LEU A 81 -5.88 -1.22 18.60
C LEU A 81 -5.37 -0.60 19.91
N GLU A 82 -4.24 -1.09 20.43
CA GLU A 82 -3.59 -0.51 21.61
C GLU A 82 -3.14 0.93 21.32
N ARG A 83 -2.50 1.16 20.18
CA ARG A 83 -2.07 2.51 19.77
C ARG A 83 -3.27 3.45 19.63
N GLU A 84 -4.33 3.02 18.95
CA GLU A 84 -5.55 3.81 18.79
C GLU A 84 -6.22 4.13 20.14
N TYR A 85 -6.22 3.16 21.07
CA TYR A 85 -6.74 3.36 22.43
C TYR A 85 -5.94 4.45 23.17
N LEU A 86 -4.60 4.35 23.14
CA LEU A 86 -3.71 5.30 23.81
C LEU A 86 -3.86 6.72 23.24
N GLU A 87 -3.95 6.85 21.90
CA GLU A 87 -4.17 8.15 21.23
C GLU A 87 -5.51 8.79 21.63
N LYS A 88 -6.59 8.00 21.68
CA LYS A 88 -7.91 8.47 22.14
C LYS A 88 -7.90 8.86 23.61
N GLU A 89 -7.15 8.15 24.45
CA GLU A 89 -7.03 8.49 25.87
C GLU A 89 -6.25 9.79 26.07
N ALA A 90 -5.16 10.00 25.31
CA ALA A 90 -4.39 11.23 25.31
C ALA A 90 -5.23 12.44 24.84
N ALA A 91 -5.98 12.30 23.76
CA ALA A 91 -6.88 13.35 23.25
C ALA A 91 -8.03 13.69 24.21
N ARG A 92 -8.45 12.76 25.08
CA ARG A 92 -9.46 13.00 26.11
C ARG A 92 -8.90 13.75 27.32
N LYS A 93 -7.60 13.66 27.56
CA LYS A 93 -6.89 14.28 28.70
C LYS A 93 -6.35 15.68 28.39
N SER A 94 -6.31 16.10 27.13
CA SER A 94 -5.95 17.45 26.67
C SER A 94 -7.16 18.38 26.61
#